data_AF-A0A8X8AJC4-F1
#
_entry.id   AF-A0A8X8AJC4-F1
#
_cell.length_a   1.000
_cell.length_b   1.000
_cell.length_c   1.000
_cell.angle_alpha   90.00
_cell.angle_beta   90.00
_cell.angle_gamma   90.00
#
_symmetry.space_group_name_H-M   'P 1'
#
loop_
_entity.id
_entity.type
_entity.pdbx_description
1 polymer ?
#
loop_
_entity_poly.entity_id
_entity_poly.type
_entity_poly.pdbx_seq_one_letter_code
_entity_poly.pdbx_strand_id
1 'polypeptide(L)'
;MLIEMLEPQTFDSVCFKNLQDHTRLLSTDQSLYSDPRTSPIVDALADGPEFFNHQFAVSMAKLGNVLVPTVQDGGEIRTRCYSVNSNY
;
A
#
# COMPACT_ATOMS: atom_id res chain seq x y z
N MET A 1 6.46 3.07 2.36
CA MET A 1 5.10 3.59 2.10
C MET A 1 5.35 4.95 1.49
N LEU A 2 5.16 5.05 0.17
CA LEU A 2 5.77 6.08 -0.67
C LEU A 2 5.30 7.47 -0.25
N ILE A 3 6.20 8.27 0.32
CA ILE A 3 5.96 9.69 0.60
C ILE A 3 6.38 10.49 -0.64
N GLU A 4 5.38 10.98 -1.36
CA GLU A 4 5.49 11.91 -2.49
C GLU A 4 5.79 13.33 -1.99
N MET A 5 6.98 13.86 -2.28
CA MET A 5 7.30 15.27 -1.99
C MET A 5 6.83 16.23 -3.09
N LEU A 6 6.65 15.74 -4.33
CA LEU A 6 6.32 16.57 -5.50
C LEU A 6 4.80 16.69 -5.72
N GLU A 7 4.03 15.60 -5.50
CA GLU A 7 2.57 15.59 -5.64
C GLU A 7 1.87 15.01 -4.41
N PRO A 8 1.91 15.70 -3.25
CA PRO A 8 1.44 15.14 -1.98
C PRO A 8 -0.08 14.88 -1.92
N GLN A 9 -0.84 15.30 -2.92
CA GLN A 9 -2.31 15.23 -2.95
C GLN A 9 -2.86 14.36 -4.08
N THR A 10 -2.01 13.88 -5.01
CA THR A 10 -2.43 13.01 -6.11
C THR A 10 -2.11 11.56 -5.78
N PHE A 11 -3.02 10.65 -6.10
CA PHE A 11 -2.76 9.22 -6.05
C PHE A 11 -2.51 8.69 -7.46
N ASP A 12 -1.24 8.48 -7.81
CA ASP A 12 -0.85 8.06 -9.15
C ASP A 12 0.43 7.20 -9.16
N SER A 13 0.86 6.83 -10.36
CA SER A 13 2.08 6.03 -10.58
C SER A 13 3.38 6.85 -10.64
N VAL A 14 3.31 8.19 -10.57
CA VAL A 14 4.52 9.05 -10.53
C VAL A 14 5.38 8.66 -9.33
N CYS A 15 4.75 8.11 -8.29
CA CYS A 15 5.48 7.58 -7.18
C CYS A 15 6.48 6.46 -7.50
N PHE A 16 6.25 5.67 -8.54
CA PHE A 16 7.21 4.67 -8.99
C PHE A 16 8.27 5.24 -9.93
N LYS A 17 7.95 6.29 -10.71
CA LYS A 17 8.93 7.02 -11.51
C LYS A 17 10.01 7.67 -10.64
N ASN A 18 9.59 8.27 -9.53
CA ASN A 18 10.50 8.88 -8.56
C ASN A 18 11.49 7.88 -7.94
N LEU A 19 11.18 6.57 -7.94
CA LEU A 19 12.12 5.52 -7.49
C LEU A 19 13.25 5.27 -8.49
N GLN A 20 12.97 5.41 -9.79
CA GLN A 20 13.95 5.29 -10.86
C GLN A 20 14.95 6.46 -10.82
N ASP A 21 14.47 7.66 -10.48
CA ASP A 21 15.28 8.87 -10.36
C ASP A 21 16.08 8.94 -9.03
N HIS A 22 15.94 7.96 -8.15
CA HIS A 22 16.59 7.90 -6.84
C HIS A 22 16.27 9.08 -5.90
N THR A 23 15.08 9.69 -6.02
CA THR A 23 14.74 10.94 -5.31
C THR A 23 13.97 10.72 -4.00
N ARG A 24 13.92 9.49 -3.46
CA ARG A 24 13.11 9.17 -2.27
C ARG A 24 13.82 9.36 -0.93
N LEU A 25 13.05 9.87 0.03
CA LEU A 25 13.49 10.10 1.40
C LEU A 25 13.66 8.80 2.21
N LEU A 26 12.80 7.81 1.98
CA LEU A 26 12.81 6.55 2.74
C LEU A 26 13.65 5.49 2.02
N SER A 27 14.66 4.94 2.71
CA SER A 27 15.52 3.88 2.19
C SER A 27 14.75 2.60 1.84
N THR A 28 13.66 2.32 2.57
CA THR A 28 12.77 1.18 2.28
C THR A 28 12.10 1.31 0.93
N ASP A 29 11.77 2.54 0.52
CA ASP A 29 11.14 2.78 -0.77
C ASP A 29 12.17 2.60 -1.88
N GLN A 30 13.37 3.19 -1.72
CA GLN A 30 14.46 3.04 -2.70
C GLN A 30 14.91 1.59 -2.90
N SER A 31 14.81 0.76 -1.85
CA SER A 31 15.15 -0.66 -1.91
C SER A 31 14.26 -1.44 -2.88
N LEU A 32 13.03 -0.97 -3.16
CA LEU A 32 12.15 -1.61 -4.15
C LEU A 32 12.74 -1.56 -5.57
N TYR A 33 13.49 -0.51 -5.90
CA TYR A 33 14.14 -0.41 -7.19
C TYR A 33 15.53 -1.05 -7.20
N SER A 34 16.26 -0.97 -6.07
CA SER A 34 17.60 -1.56 -5.97
C SER A 34 17.60 -3.09 -5.88
N ASP A 35 16.51 -3.72 -5.44
CA ASP A 35 16.39 -5.18 -5.36
C ASP A 35 15.95 -5.76 -6.72
N PRO A 36 16.73 -6.67 -7.34
CA PRO A 36 16.41 -7.27 -8.64
C PRO A 36 15.09 -8.02 -8.70
N ARG A 37 14.54 -8.43 -7.55
CA ARG A 37 13.26 -9.15 -7.47
C ARG A 37 12.06 -8.21 -7.62
N THR A 38 12.23 -6.93 -7.27
CA THR A 38 11.16 -5.94 -7.25
C THR A 38 11.33 -4.85 -8.28
N SER A 39 12.55 -4.61 -8.77
CA SER A 39 12.83 -3.59 -9.79
C SER A 39 11.96 -3.73 -11.06
N PRO A 40 11.70 -4.92 -11.63
CA PRO A 40 10.85 -5.03 -12.82
C PRO A 40 9.38 -4.69 -12.55
N ILE A 41 8.93 -4.85 -11.30
CA ILE A 41 7.58 -4.48 -10.88
C ILE A 41 7.50 -2.95 -10.77
N VAL A 42 8.54 -2.31 -10.22
CA VAL A 42 8.64 -0.84 -10.16
C VAL A 42 8.56 -0.25 -11.56
N ASP A 43 9.31 -0.80 -12.52
CA ASP A 43 9.28 -0.33 -13.93
C ASP A 43 7.87 -0.45 -14.53
N ALA A 44 7.22 -1.60 -14.38
CA ALA A 44 5.88 -1.82 -14.90
C ALA A 44 4.82 -0.88 -14.28
N LEU A 45 4.95 -0.57 -12.99
CA LEU A 45 4.05 0.35 -12.31
C LEU A 45 4.31 1.81 -12.72
N ALA A 46 5.58 2.20 -12.89
CA ALA A 46 5.98 3.54 -13.32
C ALA A 46 5.46 3.87 -14.74
N ASP A 47 5.56 2.91 -15.66
CA ASP A 47 5.22 3.09 -17.07
C ASP A 47 3.71 2.98 -17.37
N GLY A 48 2.94 2.33 -16.48
CA GLY A 48 1.53 2.02 -16.72
C GLY A 48 0.58 2.52 -15.63
N PRO A 49 0.02 3.74 -15.74
CA PRO A 49 -0.96 4.26 -14.76
C PRO A 49 -2.18 3.35 -14.55
N GLU A 50 -2.74 2.80 -15.64
CA GLU A 50 -3.86 1.84 -15.57
C GLU A 50 -3.45 0.52 -14.89
N PHE A 51 -2.24 0.04 -15.19
CA PHE A 51 -1.71 -1.17 -14.56
C PHE A 51 -1.48 -0.94 -13.06
N PHE A 52 -0.92 0.21 -12.69
CA PHE A 52 -0.78 0.63 -11.30
C PHE A 52 -2.13 0.65 -10.57
N ASN A 53 -3.13 1.34 -11.13
CA ASN A 53 -4.47 1.43 -10.52
C ASN A 53 -5.09 0.05 -10.31
N HIS A 54 -5.01 -0.82 -11.33
CA HIS A 54 -5.52 -2.19 -11.24
C HIS A 54 -4.78 -3.01 -10.17
N GLN A 55 -3.44 -3.02 -10.20
CA GLN A 55 -2.64 -3.80 -9.24
C GLN A 55 -2.78 -3.26 -7.83
N PHE A 56 -2.93 -1.95 -7.65
CA PHE A 56 -3.20 -1.34 -6.37
C PHE A 56 -4.54 -1.84 -5.80
N ALA A 57 -5.61 -1.79 -6.58
CA ALA A 57 -6.92 -2.29 -6.16
C ALA A 57 -6.87 -3.77 -5.77
N VAL A 58 -6.24 -4.62 -6.59
CA VAL A 58 -6.08 -6.05 -6.30
C VAL A 58 -5.27 -6.28 -5.02
N SER A 59 -4.18 -5.53 -4.83
CA SER A 59 -3.29 -5.70 -3.68
C SER A 59 -3.95 -5.23 -2.39
N MET A 60 -4.67 -4.11 -2.42
CA MET A 60 -5.41 -3.60 -1.27
C MET A 60 -6.59 -4.51 -0.90
N ALA A 61 -7.29 -5.08 -1.89
CA ALA A 61 -8.32 -6.08 -1.62
C ALA A 61 -7.72 -7.33 -0.94
N LYS A 62 -6.57 -7.83 -1.41
CA LYS A 62 -5.88 -8.94 -0.74
C LYS A 62 -5.46 -8.60 0.68
N LEU A 63 -4.88 -7.42 0.88
CA LEU A 63 -4.46 -6.93 2.21
C LEU A 63 -5.63 -6.83 3.18
N GLY A 64 -6.77 -6.31 2.72
CA GLY A 64 -8.00 -6.20 3.52
C GLY A 64 -8.61 -7.54 3.93
N ASN A 65 -8.19 -8.66 3.31
CA ASN A 65 -8.63 -10.01 3.65
C ASN A 65 -7.63 -10.77 4.53
N VAL A 66 -6.53 -10.16 4.95
CA VAL A 66 -5.54 -10.79 5.84
C VAL A 66 -6.08 -10.80 7.27
N LEU A 67 -6.16 -11.99 7.88
CA LEU A 67 -6.48 -12.21 9.30
C LEU A 67 -7.77 -11.49 9.76
N VAL A 68 -8.78 -11.42 8.90
CA VAL A 68 -10.06 -10.79 9.23
C VAL A 68 -10.74 -11.60 10.35
N PRO A 69 -10.96 -11.01 11.53
CA PRO A 69 -11.60 -11.71 12.63
C PRO A 69 -13.09 -11.90 12.34
N THR A 70 -13.57 -13.12 12.47
CA THR A 70 -15.02 -13.40 12.41
C THR A 70 -15.61 -13.40 13.81
N VAL A 71 -16.94 -13.27 13.92
CA VAL A 71 -17.64 -13.43 15.22
C VAL A 71 -17.41 -14.84 15.80
N GLN A 72 -17.25 -15.84 14.93
CA GLN A 72 -16.99 -17.23 15.33
C GLN A 72 -15.57 -17.39 15.92
N ASP A 73 -14.63 -16.55 15.50
CA ASP A 73 -13.25 -16.50 16.01
C ASP A 73 -13.09 -15.58 17.23
N GLY A 74 -14.19 -15.18 17.87
CA GLY A 74 -14.19 -14.29 19.03
C GLY A 74 -14.09 -12.80 18.69
N GLY A 75 -14.33 -12.42 17.43
CA GLY A 75 -14.47 -11.03 17.01
C GLY A 75 -15.80 -10.40 17.44
N GLU A 76 -15.83 -9.06 17.50
CA GLU A 76 -17.04 -8.30 17.82
C GLU A 76 -17.24 -7.12 16.87
N ILE A 77 -18.50 -6.70 16.72
CA ILE A 77 -18.83 -5.42 16.10
C ILE A 77 -18.74 -4.35 17.20
N ARG A 78 -17.74 -3.48 17.12
CA ARG A 78 -17.52 -2.43 18.13
C ARG A 78 -18.57 -1.34 18.04
N THR A 79 -19.13 -0.97 19.18
CA THR A 79 -19.98 0.22 19.32
C THR A 79 -19.16 1.52 19.28
N ARG A 80 -17.89 1.43 19.69
CA ARG A 80 -16.91 2.53 19.69
C ARG A 80 -15.58 2.00 19.17
N CYS A 81 -15.08 2.51 18.03
CA CYS A 81 -13.88 1.95 17.38
C CYS A 81 -12.61 1.94 18.27
N TYR A 82 -12.53 2.87 19.22
CA TYR A 82 -11.38 3.05 20.11
C TYR A 82 -11.40 2.18 21.38
N SER A 83 -12.46 1.40 21.64
CA SER A 83 -12.57 0.55 22.83
C SER A 83 -13.19 -0.82 22.52
N VAL A 84 -12.82 -1.84 23.29
CA VAL A 84 -13.54 -3.13 23.31
C VAL A 84 -14.90 -2.93 23.98
N ASN A 85 -15.94 -3.62 23.54
CA ASN A 85 -17.24 -3.53 24.20
C ASN A 85 -17.13 -4.08 25.63
N SER A 86 -17.72 -3.35 26.58
CA SER A 86 -17.90 -3.83 27.94
C SER A 86 -19.14 -4.70 27.99
N ASN A 87 -18.96 -6.01 28.14
CA ASN A 87 -20.06 -6.90 28.52
C ASN A 87 -20.37 -6.63 30.00
N TYR A 88 -21.55 -6.08 30.29
CA TYR A 88 -22.14 -6.19 31.62
C TYR A 88 -22.94 -7.48 31.71
#